data_AF-F0ZLA5-F1
#
_entry.id   AF-F0ZLA5-F1
#
_cell.length_a   1.000
_cell.length_b   1.000
_cell.length_c   1.000
_cell.angle_alpha   90.00
_cell.angle_beta   90.00
_cell.angle_gamma   90.00
#
_symmetry.space_group_name_H-M   'P 1'
#
loop_
_entity.id
_entity.type
_entity.pdbx_description
1 polymer ?
#
loop_
_entity_poly.entity_id
_entity_poly.type
_entity_poly.pdbx_seq_one_letter_code
_entity_poly.pdbx_strand_id
1 'polypeptide(L)'
;GNRDDGKISKTDKAVLNLKIQRDKLKNYQTQLNVIIQREVTIAKECAKQGKKNQALLALKKKKYQEKLLEDSFANLQNIEELISNIEQAEIQNRIFESLKQGNEALKDIQKEMSLEDVENLMSETEEAIQYQNDISEALSGKFSQEEEDALLEELDQMEKQ
;
A
#
# COMPACT_ATOMS: atom_id res chain seq x y z
N GLY A 1 -5.66 12.88 -15.82
CA GLY A 1 -6.06 11.70 -16.62
C GLY A 1 -4.86 10.83 -16.80
N ASN A 2 -4.91 9.59 -16.32
CA ASN A 2 -3.91 8.58 -16.68
C ASN A 2 -4.61 7.22 -16.63
N ARG A 3 -5.26 6.85 -17.74
CA ARG A 3 -5.66 5.48 -17.99
C ARG A 3 -4.39 4.81 -18.48
N ASP A 4 -3.77 4.02 -17.62
CA ASP A 4 -2.59 3.24 -17.97
C ASP A 4 -2.95 2.32 -19.13
N ASP A 5 -2.31 2.55 -20.27
CA ASP A 5 -2.54 1.87 -21.54
C ASP A 5 -2.24 0.37 -21.41
N GLY A 6 -3.28 -0.47 -21.31
CA GLY A 6 -3.40 -1.82 -21.89
C GLY A 6 -2.27 -2.86 -21.66
N LYS A 7 -1.23 -2.56 -20.90
CA LYS A 7 -0.08 -3.41 -20.64
C LYS A 7 -0.39 -4.28 -19.45
N ILE A 8 -0.90 -5.46 -19.75
CA ILE A 8 -1.02 -6.59 -18.82
C ILE A 8 0.24 -6.64 -17.93
N SER A 9 0.07 -6.37 -16.64
CA SER A 9 1.15 -6.35 -15.65
C SER A 9 1.79 -7.73 -15.55
N LYS A 10 3.03 -7.81 -15.04
CA LYS A 10 3.65 -9.10 -14.69
C LYS A 10 2.78 -9.89 -13.72
N THR A 11 2.07 -9.21 -12.83
CA THR A 11 1.10 -9.79 -11.89
C THR A 11 -0.12 -10.34 -12.62
N ASP A 12 -0.73 -9.58 -13.54
CA ASP A 12 -1.86 -10.04 -14.36
C ASP A 12 -1.50 -11.30 -15.17
N LYS A 13 -0.29 -11.37 -15.73
CA LYS A 13 0.19 -12.57 -16.44
C LYS A 13 0.34 -13.76 -15.50
N ALA A 14 0.85 -13.55 -14.29
CA ALA A 14 0.99 -14.60 -13.29
C ALA A 14 -0.38 -15.12 -12.83
N VAL A 15 -1.32 -14.23 -12.53
CA VAL A 15 -2.71 -14.57 -12.16
C VAL A 15 -3.41 -15.32 -13.29
N LEU A 16 -3.25 -14.87 -14.54
CA LEU A 16 -3.80 -15.57 -15.70
C LEU A 16 -3.24 -17.00 -15.82
N ASN A 17 -1.93 -17.16 -15.68
CA ASN A 17 -1.30 -18.48 -15.73
C ASN A 17 -1.82 -19.40 -14.60
N LEU A 18 -1.97 -18.89 -13.38
CA LEU A 18 -2.55 -19.64 -12.26
C LEU A 18 -4.00 -20.06 -12.54
N LYS A 19 -4.83 -19.17 -13.11
CA LYS A 19 -6.21 -19.47 -13.53
C LYS A 19 -6.24 -20.57 -14.60
N ILE A 20 -5.35 -20.53 -15.58
CA ILE A 20 -5.21 -21.58 -16.60
C ILE A 20 -4.84 -22.93 -15.95
N GLN A 21 -3.90 -22.94 -15.00
CA GLN A 21 -3.52 -24.17 -14.30
C GLN A 21 -4.65 -24.73 -13.45
N ARG A 22 -5.40 -23.87 -12.75
CA ARG A 22 -6.60 -24.26 -12.00
C ARG A 22 -7.62 -24.95 -12.91
N ASP A 23 -7.91 -24.37 -14.08
CA ASP A 23 -8.91 -24.91 -14.99
C ASP A 23 -8.45 -26.24 -15.62
N LYS A 24 -7.15 -26.37 -15.93
CA LYS A 24 -6.55 -27.66 -16.33
C LYS A 24 -6.68 -28.71 -15.23
N LEU A 25 -6.46 -28.33 -13.98
CA LEU A 25 -6.56 -29.23 -12.83
C LEU A 25 -8.02 -29.68 -12.60
N LYS A 26 -9.00 -28.78 -12.77
CA LYS A 26 -10.44 -29.14 -12.75
C LYS A 26 -10.79 -30.14 -13.85
N ASN A 27 -10.30 -29.93 -15.07
CA ASN A 27 -10.50 -30.88 -16.16
C ASN A 27 -9.86 -32.25 -15.85
N TYR A 28 -8.67 -32.24 -15.25
CA TYR A 28 -8.01 -33.47 -14.81
C TYR A 28 -8.80 -34.21 -13.71
N GLN A 29 -9.40 -33.49 -12.76
CA GLN A 29 -10.31 -34.06 -11.75
C GLN A 29 -11.52 -34.74 -12.39
N THR A 30 -12.13 -34.12 -13.40
CA THR A 30 -13.25 -34.73 -14.14
C THR A 30 -12.82 -36.02 -14.84
N GLN A 31 -11.64 -36.01 -15.49
CA GLN A 31 -11.09 -37.21 -16.14
C GLN A 31 -10.79 -38.34 -15.13
N LEU A 32 -10.19 -38.01 -13.98
CA LEU A 32 -9.93 -38.96 -12.91
C LEU A 32 -11.22 -39.62 -12.40
N ASN A 33 -12.28 -38.83 -12.20
CA ASN A 33 -13.58 -39.37 -11.77
C ASN A 33 -14.15 -40.37 -12.78
N VAL A 34 -14.06 -40.09 -14.09
CA VAL A 34 -14.49 -41.03 -15.13
C VAL A 34 -13.69 -42.33 -15.08
N ILE A 35 -12.36 -42.24 -14.87
CA ILE A 35 -11.49 -43.42 -14.74
C ILE A 35 -11.85 -44.22 -13.49
N ILE A 36 -12.07 -43.56 -12.35
CA ILE A 36 -12.48 -44.20 -11.10
C ILE A 36 -13.78 -44.99 -11.29
N GLN A 37 -14.80 -44.39 -11.92
CA GLN A 37 -16.06 -45.08 -12.21
C GLN A 37 -15.86 -46.29 -13.14
N ARG A 38 -14.97 -46.17 -14.13
CA ARG A 38 -14.62 -47.27 -15.02
C ARG A 38 -13.96 -48.43 -14.27
N GLU A 39 -12.98 -48.15 -13.40
CA GLU A 39 -12.32 -49.18 -12.58
C GLU A 39 -13.31 -49.84 -11.60
N VAL A 40 -14.28 -49.10 -11.07
CA VAL A 40 -15.38 -49.67 -10.25
C VAL A 40 -16.22 -50.66 -11.06
N THR A 41 -16.60 -50.31 -12.29
CA THR A 41 -17.37 -51.21 -13.16
C THR A 41 -16.57 -52.45 -13.52
N ILE A 42 -15.28 -52.31 -13.87
CA ILE A 42 -14.39 -53.43 -14.16
C ILE A 42 -14.27 -54.35 -12.93
N ALA A 43 -14.05 -53.79 -11.75
CA ALA A 43 -13.96 -54.55 -10.51
C ALA A 43 -15.24 -55.35 -10.22
N LYS A 44 -16.43 -54.73 -10.40
CA LYS A 44 -17.73 -55.39 -10.25
C LYS A 44 -17.90 -56.55 -11.24
N GLU A 45 -17.55 -56.35 -12.50
CA GLU A 45 -17.68 -57.37 -13.54
C GLU A 45 -16.73 -58.55 -13.31
N CYS A 46 -15.46 -58.28 -13.02
CA CYS A 46 -14.49 -59.32 -12.66
C CYS A 46 -14.91 -60.10 -11.41
N ALA A 47 -15.52 -59.44 -10.42
CA ALA A 47 -16.05 -60.10 -9.23
C ALA A 47 -17.20 -61.05 -9.55
N LYS A 48 -18.16 -60.65 -10.41
CA LYS A 48 -19.25 -61.52 -10.88
C LYS A 48 -18.73 -62.74 -11.64
N GLN A 49 -17.65 -62.58 -12.41
CA GLN A 49 -17.02 -63.66 -13.16
C GLN A 49 -16.08 -64.54 -12.32
N GLY A 50 -15.98 -64.34 -11.00
CA GLY A 50 -15.09 -65.10 -10.12
C GLY A 50 -13.59 -64.80 -10.28
N LYS A 51 -13.22 -63.78 -11.08
CA LYS A 51 -11.84 -63.41 -11.38
C LYS A 51 -11.25 -62.49 -10.29
N LYS A 52 -11.04 -63.05 -9.10
CA LYS A 52 -10.60 -62.31 -7.90
C LYS A 52 -9.33 -61.46 -8.10
N ASN A 53 -8.30 -62.00 -8.76
CA ASN A 53 -7.04 -61.27 -8.97
C ASN A 53 -7.21 -60.03 -9.87
N GLN A 54 -8.06 -60.12 -10.88
CA GLN A 54 -8.35 -58.99 -11.78
C GLN A 54 -9.22 -57.93 -11.09
N ALA A 55 -10.20 -58.36 -10.29
CA ALA A 55 -11.00 -57.44 -9.48
C ALA A 55 -10.13 -56.69 -8.46
N LEU A 56 -9.19 -57.38 -7.79
CA LEU A 56 -8.26 -56.76 -6.85
C LEU A 56 -7.34 -55.74 -7.54
N LEU A 57 -6.85 -56.04 -8.74
CA LEU A 57 -6.04 -55.11 -9.52
C LEU A 57 -6.82 -53.83 -9.88
N ALA A 58 -8.07 -53.97 -10.34
CA ALA A 58 -8.93 -52.83 -10.64
C ALA A 58 -9.20 -51.97 -9.40
N LEU A 59 -9.42 -52.58 -8.22
CA LEU A 59 -9.57 -51.85 -6.96
C LEU A 59 -8.28 -51.12 -6.53
N LYS A 60 -7.10 -51.72 -6.76
CA LYS A 60 -5.82 -51.05 -6.50
C LYS A 60 -5.64 -49.83 -7.41
N LYS A 61 -5.98 -49.95 -8.69
CA LYS A 61 -6.01 -48.81 -9.62
C LYS A 61 -6.97 -47.75 -9.12
N LYS A 62 -8.25 -48.08 -8.88
CA LYS A 62 -9.23 -47.16 -8.28
C LYS A 62 -8.64 -46.36 -7.11
N LYS A 63 -8.03 -47.03 -6.13
CA LYS A 63 -7.47 -46.40 -4.93
C LYS A 63 -6.30 -45.44 -5.25
N TYR A 64 -5.46 -45.77 -6.21
CA TYR A 64 -4.39 -44.88 -6.67
C TYR A 64 -4.96 -43.60 -7.31
N GLN A 65 -6.00 -43.74 -8.13
CA GLN A 65 -6.65 -42.62 -8.80
C GLN A 65 -7.42 -41.74 -7.80
N GLU A 66 -8.01 -42.33 -6.76
CA GLU A 66 -8.61 -41.58 -5.64
C GLU A 66 -7.56 -40.75 -4.89
N LYS A 67 -6.36 -41.31 -4.67
CA LYS A 67 -5.26 -40.54 -4.07
C LYS A 67 -4.82 -39.37 -4.96
N LEU A 68 -4.67 -39.61 -6.27
CA LEU A 68 -4.35 -38.51 -7.21
C LEU A 68 -5.45 -37.44 -7.23
N LEU A 69 -6.70 -37.84 -7.07
CA LEU A 69 -7.84 -36.93 -6.99
C LEU A 69 -7.77 -36.08 -5.71
N GLU A 70 -7.48 -36.70 -4.57
CA GLU A 70 -7.25 -36.01 -3.28
C GLU A 70 -6.09 -35.00 -3.36
N ASP A 71 -4.94 -35.43 -3.88
CA ASP A 71 -3.77 -34.57 -4.10
C ASP A 71 -4.14 -33.38 -5.01
N SER A 72 -4.99 -33.60 -6.03
CA SER A 72 -5.44 -32.52 -6.91
C SER A 72 -6.34 -31.51 -6.19
N PHE A 73 -7.16 -31.93 -5.21
CA PHE A 73 -7.98 -31.01 -4.43
C PHE A 73 -7.10 -30.09 -3.57
N ALA A 74 -6.08 -30.64 -2.92
CA ALA A 74 -5.11 -29.85 -2.16
C ALA A 74 -4.38 -28.84 -3.07
N ASN A 75 -3.93 -29.29 -4.25
CA ASN A 75 -3.27 -28.39 -5.21
C ASN A 75 -4.21 -27.29 -5.73
N LEU A 76 -5.50 -27.58 -5.90
CA LEU A 76 -6.48 -26.59 -6.34
C LEU A 76 -6.68 -25.50 -5.27
N GLN A 77 -6.78 -25.90 -3.99
CA GLN A 77 -6.85 -24.96 -2.87
C GLN A 77 -5.61 -24.06 -2.83
N ASN A 78 -4.41 -24.63 -2.97
CA ASN A 78 -3.16 -23.87 -3.00
C ASN A 78 -3.14 -22.83 -4.13
N ILE A 79 -3.63 -23.17 -5.32
CA ILE A 79 -3.72 -22.23 -6.45
C ILE A 79 -4.70 -21.09 -6.14
N GLU A 80 -5.86 -21.40 -5.58
CA GLU A 80 -6.87 -20.39 -5.22
C GLU A 80 -6.36 -19.45 -4.12
N GLU A 81 -5.65 -19.98 -3.12
CA GLU A 81 -4.99 -19.19 -2.08
C GLU A 81 -3.91 -18.27 -2.66
N LEU A 82 -3.05 -18.77 -3.55
CA LEU A 82 -2.02 -17.96 -4.20
C LEU A 82 -2.61 -16.81 -5.03
N ILE A 83 -3.71 -17.04 -5.75
CA ILE A 83 -4.40 -15.98 -6.49
C ILE A 83 -4.91 -14.91 -5.51
N SER A 84 -5.59 -15.32 -4.43
CA SER A 84 -6.10 -14.39 -3.41
C SER A 84 -4.98 -13.57 -2.77
N ASN A 85 -3.85 -14.20 -2.44
CA ASN A 85 -2.70 -13.53 -1.84
C ASN A 85 -2.09 -12.48 -2.79
N ILE A 86 -2.02 -12.77 -4.10
CA ILE A 86 -1.56 -11.80 -5.09
C ILE A 86 -2.52 -10.61 -5.17
N GLU A 87 -3.83 -10.86 -5.23
CA GLU A 87 -4.84 -9.79 -5.28
C GLU A 87 -4.79 -8.90 -4.02
N GLN A 88 -4.59 -9.50 -2.85
CA GLN A 88 -4.40 -8.76 -1.60
C GLN A 88 -3.12 -7.92 -1.62
N ALA A 89 -2.01 -8.48 -2.11
CA ALA A 89 -0.74 -7.74 -2.23
C ALA A 89 -0.87 -6.53 -3.18
N GLU A 90 -1.63 -6.65 -4.27
CA GLU A 90 -1.91 -5.52 -5.15
C GLU A 90 -2.73 -4.42 -4.47
N ILE A 91 -3.72 -4.79 -3.65
CA ILE A 91 -4.50 -3.82 -2.86
C ILE A 91 -3.59 -3.12 -1.86
N GLN A 92 -2.76 -3.87 -1.13
CA GLN A 92 -1.81 -3.30 -0.17
C GLN A 92 -0.82 -2.34 -0.85
N ASN A 93 -0.35 -2.68 -2.04
CA ASN A 93 0.53 -1.81 -2.81
C ASN A 93 -0.17 -0.49 -3.21
N ARG A 94 -1.44 -0.55 -3.63
CA ARG A 94 -2.23 0.67 -3.93
C ARG A 94 -2.41 1.55 -2.69
N ILE A 95 -2.72 0.95 -1.54
CA ILE A 95 -2.84 1.67 -0.26
C ILE A 95 -1.52 2.37 0.07
N PHE A 96 -0.39 1.66 -0.08
CA PHE A 96 0.93 2.23 0.16
C PHE A 96 1.23 3.43 -0.75
N GLU A 97 0.96 3.32 -2.05
CA GLU A 97 1.14 4.45 -2.99
C GLU A 97 0.24 5.64 -2.63
N SER A 98 -1.01 5.41 -2.22
CA SER A 98 -1.89 6.49 -1.73
C SER A 98 -1.38 7.16 -0.46
N LEU A 99 -0.86 6.37 0.50
CA LEU A 99 -0.25 6.92 1.71
C LEU A 99 1.00 7.75 1.39
N LYS A 100 1.81 7.30 0.43
CA LYS A 100 2.98 8.04 -0.04
C LYS A 100 2.59 9.39 -0.64
N GLN A 101 1.60 9.41 -1.53
CA GLN A 101 1.08 10.65 -2.12
C GLN A 101 0.51 11.60 -1.05
N GLY A 102 -0.24 11.07 -0.08
CA GLY A 102 -0.74 11.87 1.04
C GLY A 102 0.38 12.48 1.88
N ASN A 103 1.46 11.73 2.12
CA ASN A 103 2.64 12.24 2.83
C ASN A 103 3.37 13.33 2.04
N GLU A 104 3.52 13.18 0.72
CA GLU A 104 4.07 14.23 -0.14
C GLU A 104 3.24 15.50 -0.09
N ALA A 105 1.91 15.40 -0.19
CA ALA A 105 1.01 16.55 -0.07
C ALA A 105 1.11 17.24 1.31
N LEU A 106 1.20 16.46 2.40
CA LEU A 106 1.40 17.01 3.74
C LEU A 106 2.74 17.76 3.88
N LYS A 107 3.81 17.25 3.25
CA LYS A 107 5.11 17.94 3.24
C LYS A 107 5.05 19.27 2.50
N ASP A 108 4.31 19.33 1.41
CA ASP A 108 4.18 20.56 0.63
C ASP A 108 3.36 21.61 1.40
N ILE A 109 2.25 21.21 2.02
CA ILE A 109 1.48 22.08 2.93
C ILE A 109 2.36 22.61 4.08
N GLN A 110 3.16 21.73 4.71
CA GLN A 110 4.04 22.13 5.81
C GLN A 110 5.10 23.15 5.38
N LYS A 111 5.62 23.05 4.14
CA LYS A 111 6.59 24.00 3.59
C LYS A 111 5.96 25.36 3.32
N GLU A 112 4.78 25.38 2.70
CA GLU A 112 4.04 26.62 2.41
C GLU A 112 3.73 27.37 3.71
N MET A 113 3.19 26.67 4.71
CA MET A 113 2.90 27.26 6.03
C MET A 113 4.16 27.84 6.68
N SER A 114 5.29 27.11 6.67
CA SER A 114 6.54 27.62 7.25
C SER A 114 7.12 28.84 6.53
N LEU A 115 6.84 28.99 5.23
CA LEU A 115 7.30 30.15 4.45
C LEU A 115 6.43 31.37 4.79
N GLU A 116 5.11 31.21 4.77
CA GLU A 116 4.14 32.25 5.12
C GLU A 116 4.32 32.73 6.56
N ASP A 117 4.55 31.81 7.51
CA ASP A 117 4.82 32.14 8.91
C ASP A 117 6.11 32.98 9.08
N VAL A 118 7.15 32.69 8.29
CA VAL A 118 8.41 33.45 8.31
C VAL A 118 8.25 34.83 7.67
N GLU A 119 7.54 34.92 6.54
CA GLU A 119 7.27 36.19 5.86
C GLU A 119 6.42 37.13 6.73
N ASN A 120 5.38 36.60 7.37
CA ASN A 120 4.53 37.37 8.29
C ASN A 120 5.33 37.92 9.48
N LEU A 121 6.17 37.09 10.10
CA LEU A 121 7.01 37.51 11.23
C LEU A 121 8.02 38.61 10.83
N MET A 122 8.61 38.51 9.64
CA MET A 122 9.52 39.53 9.13
C MET A 122 8.80 40.86 8.86
N SER A 123 7.60 40.80 8.29
CA SER A 123 6.76 41.98 8.05
C SER A 123 6.38 42.68 9.36
N GLU A 124 5.91 41.93 10.37
CA GLU A 124 5.57 42.47 11.69
C GLU A 124 6.78 43.13 12.37
N THR A 125 7.96 42.54 12.22
CA THR A 125 9.21 43.09 12.79
C THR A 125 9.63 44.37 12.08
N GLU A 126 9.52 44.43 10.76
CA GLU A 126 9.86 45.63 9.97
C GLU A 126 8.90 46.79 10.27
N GLU A 127 7.60 46.52 10.38
CA GLU A 127 6.60 47.52 10.79
C GLU A 127 6.88 48.06 12.21
N ALA A 128 7.24 47.19 13.16
CA ALA A 128 7.59 47.60 14.52
C ALA A 128 8.84 48.50 14.55
N ILE A 129 9.88 48.17 13.76
CA ILE A 129 11.09 48.99 13.63
C ILE A 129 10.78 50.33 12.99
N GLN A 130 9.97 50.37 11.92
CA GLN A 130 9.56 51.61 11.28
C GLN A 130 8.77 52.50 12.24
N TYR A 131 7.79 51.95 12.97
CA TYR A 131 7.04 52.68 13.98
C TYR A 131 7.95 53.27 15.07
N GLN A 132 8.96 52.51 15.52
CA GLN A 132 9.93 53.00 16.50
C GLN A 132 10.78 54.15 15.94
N ASN A 133 11.23 54.05 14.68
CA ASN A 133 11.98 55.11 14.02
C ASN A 133 11.13 56.36 13.79
N ASP A 134 9.87 56.21 13.40
CA ASP A 134 8.92 57.32 13.23
C ASP A 134 8.67 58.05 14.56
N ILE A 135 8.57 57.31 15.67
CA ILE A 135 8.52 57.90 17.01
C ILE A 135 9.81 58.67 17.29
N SER A 136 10.97 58.04 17.07
CA SER A 136 12.27 58.68 17.29
C SER A 136 12.44 59.95 16.46
N GLU A 137 12.02 59.96 15.20
CA GLU A 137 12.05 61.14 14.33
C GLU A 137 11.04 62.22 14.77
N ALA A 138 9.82 61.82 15.13
CA ALA A 138 8.79 62.74 15.62
C ALA A 138 9.14 63.39 16.97
N LEU A 139 9.99 62.73 17.77
CA LEU A 139 10.55 63.25 19.01
C LEU A 139 11.84 64.04 18.78
N SER A 140 12.64 63.66 17.77
CA SER A 140 13.88 64.36 17.39
C SER A 140 13.56 65.78 16.91
N GLY A 141 14.12 66.78 17.59
CA GLY A 141 13.87 68.20 17.30
C GLY A 141 12.63 68.80 17.95
N LYS A 142 11.89 68.07 18.80
CA LYS A 142 10.86 68.65 19.68
C LYS A 142 11.40 69.12 21.03
N PHE A 143 12.57 68.64 21.41
CA PHE A 143 13.23 69.04 22.64
C PHE A 143 14.29 70.10 22.32
N SER A 144 14.41 71.07 23.23
CA SER A 144 15.53 72.01 23.20
C SER A 144 16.82 71.32 23.63
N GLN A 145 17.96 71.88 23.26
CA GLN A 145 19.27 71.29 23.57
C GLN A 145 19.51 71.13 25.09
N GLU A 146 18.95 72.03 25.90
CA GLU A 146 19.00 71.94 27.37
C GLU A 146 18.15 70.79 27.93
N GLU A 147 17.02 70.47 27.29
CA GLU A 147 16.16 69.34 27.68
C GLU A 147 16.77 67.99 27.25
N GLU A 148 17.41 67.94 26.08
CA GLU A 148 18.15 66.75 25.64
C GLU A 148 19.34 66.44 26.56
N ASP A 149 20.10 67.46 26.97
CA ASP A 149 21.24 67.31 27.90
C ASP A 149 20.78 66.84 29.29
N ALA A 150 19.65 67.34 29.79
CA ALA A 150 19.07 66.91 31.07
C ALA A 150 18.58 65.45 31.05
N LEU A 151 17.96 65.02 29.94
CA LEU A 151 17.53 63.64 29.74
C LEU A 151 18.72 62.67 29.60
N LEU A 152 19.79 63.10 28.93
CA LEU A 152 21.03 62.33 28.84
C LEU A 152 21.65 62.16 30.24
N GLU A 153 21.66 63.20 31.07
CA GLU A 153 22.17 63.12 32.43
C GLU A 153 21.32 62.20 33.33
N GLU A 154 20.00 62.17 33.14
CA GLU A 154 19.09 61.24 33.84
C GLU A 154 19.32 59.77 33.39
N LEU A 155 19.50 59.53 32.09
CA LEU A 155 19.84 58.21 31.55
C LEU A 155 21.18 57.69 32.10
N ASP A 156 22.19 58.55 32.13
CA ASP A 156 23.53 58.23 32.64
C ASP A 156 23.53 57.88 34.14
N GLN A 157 22.55 58.39 34.89
CA GLN A 157 22.33 58.03 36.30
C GLN A 157 21.60 56.68 36.45
N MET A 158 20.67 56.35 35.55
CA MET A 158 19.99 55.05 35.55
C MET A 158 20.92 53.89 35.16
N GLU A 159 21.84 54.07 34.20
CA GLU A 159 22.80 53.03 33.80
C GLU A 159 23.88 52.76 34.86
N LYS A 160 24.09 53.70 35.79
CA LYS A 160 25.06 53.56 36.90
C LYS A 160 24.44 52.99 38.19
N GLN A 161 23.13 52.72 38.20
CA GLN A 161 22.44 51.95 39.26
C GLN A 161 22.50 50.45 38.99
#